data_AF-B9XHM7-F1
#
_entry.id   AF-B9XHM7-F1
#
_cell.length_a   1.000
_cell.length_b   1.000
_cell.length_c   1.000
_cell.angle_alpha   90.00
_cell.angle_beta   90.00
_cell.angle_gamma   90.00
#
_symmetry.space_group_name_H-M   'P 1'
#
loop_
_entity.id
_entity.type
_entity.pdbx_description
1 polymer ?
#
loop_
_entity_poly.entity_id
_entity_poly.type
_entity_poly.pdbx_seq_one_letter_code
_entity_poly.pdbx_strand_id
1 'polypeptide(L)'
;MRRKAHQLAGAVLSTATLLSALAVQATTYTATNNAAWNTASTWDPNGIPGASDAAIIPIGKTVTYGGSPATVGAIQIAGTFSISAAGTLGDISIESTGTFNPTASGAAVIFSGNVTNQGNMSITALGSGTIYTYNGTGKILAGNISNVVAVINGTYQNVGTFVTGLKGTQDALKGSGALANLATLVLASGQNTTPSIATLDCSAVPNLVTWTGFNGTATPKATAYYDLVLGSTGTAGWNLNGVGLSIAHNLTILNTASVNSWPLNGTIPGTFTYSASSSTASTFPAAFTVGAFNMSNGRITIPAAATLTVTNTGAGVWTRSGGSFTPNATGTVRFTGAAPDINGGFTSLLVDSTATGAISSTSLFVTNSLTIAAGASLDVTALSGGAHAMPGTESYFGSGVLKGNATTVSGSKIYAGTDGGFGINHITGDLTMAAGSTNAMDIDTVAAAPHDLLVVDGALNLNNTRFRLKAPSAGIGIDTANDYLLATAASISGTPVLQWVTAPASSTNYTLITDGTTIKLHYTGGSSSGSPALSHSFSGGNLTLSWDTTAFPGYYVVGQTNSTGLDTNNANWTDSGSGGISPFVLPINPANPAVFFRLRKP
;
A
#
# COMPACT_ATOMS: atom_id res chain seq x y z
N MET A 1 57.74 -38.09 -10.47
CA MET A 1 57.63 -39.41 -9.78
C MET A 1 56.16 -39.83 -9.87
N ARG A 2 55.83 -40.82 -10.71
CA ARG A 2 55.51 -42.23 -10.35
C ARG A 2 54.22 -42.32 -9.50
N ARG A 3 53.13 -43.02 -9.84
CA ARG A 3 52.75 -44.08 -10.82
C ARG A 3 51.19 -44.05 -10.89
N LYS A 4 50.54 -44.03 -12.07
CA LYS A 4 49.89 -45.16 -12.79
C LYS A 4 49.35 -46.34 -11.96
N ALA A 5 48.04 -46.58 -12.06
CA ALA A 5 47.33 -47.87 -12.18
C ALA A 5 45.87 -47.57 -12.62
N HIS A 6 45.52 -47.56 -13.92
CA HIS A 6 44.93 -48.66 -14.70
C HIS A 6 44.35 -49.84 -13.91
N GLN A 7 43.03 -50.05 -14.10
CA GLN A 7 42.25 -51.31 -14.21
C GLN A 7 40.76 -50.94 -13.98
N LEU A 8 39.73 -51.47 -14.63
CA LEU A 8 39.59 -52.52 -15.63
C LEU A 8 38.22 -52.28 -16.31
N ALA A 9 38.14 -52.57 -17.61
CA ALA A 9 36.91 -52.55 -18.39
C ALA A 9 35.89 -53.58 -17.85
N GLY A 10 34.63 -53.14 -17.76
CA GLY A 10 33.46 -53.98 -17.51
C GLY A 10 32.30 -53.48 -18.35
N ALA A 11 32.41 -53.64 -19.67
CA ALA A 11 31.31 -53.45 -20.60
C ALA A 11 30.26 -54.54 -20.33
N VAL A 12 29.24 -54.22 -19.53
CA VAL A 12 28.01 -55.01 -19.51
C VAL A 12 27.26 -54.66 -20.79
N LEU A 13 27.41 -55.55 -21.76
CA LEU A 13 26.63 -55.63 -22.97
C LEU A 13 25.16 -55.87 -22.58
N SER A 14 24.41 -54.82 -22.26
CA SER A 14 22.95 -54.91 -22.19
C SER A 14 22.45 -54.99 -23.62
N THR A 15 22.07 -56.18 -24.04
CA THR A 15 21.37 -56.48 -25.28
C THR A 15 20.18 -55.53 -25.39
N ALA A 16 20.34 -54.45 -26.15
CA ALA A 16 19.24 -53.65 -26.65
C ALA A 16 18.49 -54.54 -27.64
N THR A 17 17.55 -55.33 -27.13
CA THR A 17 16.42 -55.78 -27.95
C THR A 17 15.77 -54.51 -28.47
N LEU A 18 16.07 -54.15 -29.71
CA LEU A 18 15.20 -53.36 -30.57
C LEU A 18 13.85 -54.12 -30.63
N LEU A 19 13.02 -53.96 -29.61
CA LEU A 19 11.59 -54.07 -29.80
C LEU A 19 11.22 -52.83 -30.62
N SER A 20 11.34 -52.94 -31.94
CA SER A 20 10.49 -52.15 -32.82
C SER A 20 9.07 -52.52 -32.44
N ALA A 21 8.45 -51.72 -31.57
CA ALA A 21 7.02 -51.80 -31.34
C ALA A 21 6.40 -51.66 -32.73
N LEU A 22 5.90 -52.78 -33.28
CA LEU A 22 5.03 -52.76 -34.44
C LEU A 22 3.88 -51.85 -34.01
N ALA A 23 3.88 -50.61 -34.50
CA ALA A 23 2.73 -49.75 -34.36
C ALA A 23 1.60 -50.48 -35.09
N VAL A 24 0.78 -51.21 -34.33
CA VAL A 24 -0.48 -51.75 -34.82
C VAL A 24 -1.18 -50.55 -35.44
N GLN A 25 -1.41 -50.61 -36.75
CA GLN A 25 -2.12 -49.54 -37.44
C GLN A 25 -3.50 -49.43 -36.78
N ALA A 26 -3.75 -48.31 -36.12
CA ALA A 26 -5.05 -48.01 -35.54
C ALA A 26 -6.08 -48.05 -36.67
N THR A 27 -7.10 -48.89 -36.56
CA THR A 27 -8.22 -48.87 -37.51
C THR A 27 -9.15 -47.74 -37.09
N THR A 28 -9.60 -46.93 -38.04
CA THR A 28 -10.61 -45.89 -37.77
C THR A 28 -11.99 -46.43 -38.07
N TYR A 29 -12.85 -46.43 -37.04
CA TYR A 29 -14.23 -46.87 -37.10
C TYR A 29 -15.17 -45.67 -37.07
N THR A 30 -16.08 -45.55 -38.04
CA THR A 30 -17.08 -44.47 -38.07
C THR A 30 -18.46 -45.00 -37.75
N ALA A 31 -19.17 -44.35 -36.82
CA ALA A 31 -20.53 -44.73 -36.46
C ALA A 31 -21.52 -44.43 -37.60
N THR A 32 -22.26 -45.45 -38.07
CA THR A 32 -23.21 -45.33 -39.19
C THR A 32 -24.67 -45.26 -38.75
N ASN A 33 -24.99 -45.66 -37.51
CA ASN A 33 -26.34 -45.65 -36.94
C ASN A 33 -26.34 -45.24 -35.45
N ASN A 34 -27.53 -45.12 -34.86
CA ASN A 34 -27.72 -44.82 -33.43
C ASN A 34 -27.85 -46.14 -32.66
N ALA A 35 -26.81 -46.53 -31.93
CA ALA A 35 -26.75 -47.85 -31.30
C ALA A 35 -25.72 -47.91 -30.15
N ALA A 36 -25.56 -49.10 -29.57
CA ALA A 36 -24.56 -49.36 -28.53
C ALA A 36 -23.16 -49.51 -29.12
N TRP A 37 -22.12 -49.08 -28.38
CA TRP A 37 -20.72 -49.18 -28.79
C TRP A 37 -20.31 -50.62 -29.14
N ASN A 38 -20.75 -51.60 -28.36
CA ASN A 38 -20.39 -53.01 -28.50
C ASN A 38 -21.19 -53.76 -29.57
N THR A 39 -21.88 -53.05 -30.47
CA THR A 39 -22.58 -53.63 -31.61
C THR A 39 -21.73 -53.43 -32.86
N ALA A 40 -21.23 -54.50 -33.47
CA ALA A 40 -20.31 -54.40 -34.62
C ALA A 40 -20.92 -53.64 -35.81
N SER A 41 -22.23 -53.80 -36.05
CA SER A 41 -22.97 -53.08 -37.10
C SER A 41 -23.19 -51.58 -36.82
N THR A 42 -22.72 -51.07 -35.69
CA THR A 42 -22.64 -49.63 -35.42
C THR A 42 -21.54 -48.96 -36.23
N TRP A 43 -20.50 -49.71 -36.59
CA TRP A 43 -19.25 -49.15 -37.09
C TRP A 43 -18.95 -49.56 -38.54
N ASP A 44 -18.26 -48.67 -39.25
CA ASP A 44 -17.65 -48.92 -40.55
C ASP A 44 -16.13 -48.64 -40.46
N PRO A 45 -15.24 -49.61 -40.73
CA PRO A 45 -15.53 -51.00 -41.14
C PRO A 45 -16.29 -51.78 -40.06
N ASN A 46 -17.04 -52.82 -40.44
CA ASN A 46 -17.81 -53.64 -39.50
C ASN A 46 -16.88 -54.29 -38.46
N GLY A 47 -17.06 -53.94 -37.20
CA GLY A 47 -16.22 -54.35 -36.08
C GLY A 47 -16.50 -53.51 -34.84
N ILE A 48 -15.85 -53.82 -33.72
CA ILE A 48 -16.00 -53.05 -32.47
C ILE A 48 -14.67 -52.35 -32.21
N PRO A 49 -14.60 -51.00 -32.22
CA PRO A 49 -13.37 -50.29 -31.90
C PRO A 49 -12.86 -50.65 -30.49
N GLY A 50 -11.61 -51.08 -30.42
CA GLY A 50 -10.90 -51.48 -29.21
C GLY A 50 -9.93 -50.41 -28.69
N ALA A 51 -9.00 -50.83 -27.83
CA ALA A 51 -8.05 -49.94 -27.14
C ALA A 51 -6.99 -49.31 -28.07
N SER A 52 -6.72 -49.91 -29.23
CA SER A 52 -5.72 -49.44 -30.20
C SER A 52 -6.34 -48.72 -31.41
N ASP A 53 -7.66 -48.60 -31.46
CA ASP A 53 -8.40 -48.06 -32.60
C ASP A 53 -8.79 -46.60 -32.40
N ALA A 54 -9.25 -45.95 -33.47
CA ALA A 54 -9.92 -44.67 -33.42
C ALA A 54 -11.41 -44.83 -33.73
N ALA A 55 -12.26 -44.08 -33.05
CA ALA A 55 -13.70 -44.06 -33.27
C ALA A 55 -14.17 -42.64 -33.63
N ILE A 56 -15.00 -42.50 -34.65
CA ILE A 56 -15.63 -41.25 -35.06
C ILE A 56 -17.14 -41.39 -34.86
N ILE A 57 -17.74 -40.45 -34.12
CA ILE A 57 -19.19 -40.33 -33.95
C ILE A 57 -19.64 -39.07 -34.71
N PRO A 58 -20.15 -39.21 -35.96
CA PRO A 58 -20.54 -38.07 -36.78
C PRO A 58 -21.75 -37.30 -36.22
N ILE A 59 -21.96 -36.10 -36.73
CA ILE A 59 -23.14 -35.27 -36.45
C ILE A 59 -24.43 -36.08 -36.68
N GLY A 60 -25.39 -35.96 -35.77
CA GLY A 60 -26.67 -36.64 -35.84
C GLY A 60 -26.64 -38.12 -35.43
N LYS A 61 -25.47 -38.66 -35.04
CA LYS A 61 -25.34 -40.00 -34.48
C LYS A 61 -25.28 -39.99 -32.97
N THR A 62 -25.88 -40.99 -32.34
CA THR A 62 -25.80 -41.23 -30.88
C THR A 62 -25.26 -42.63 -30.63
N VAL A 63 -24.08 -42.71 -30.01
CA VAL A 63 -23.48 -43.99 -29.59
C VAL A 63 -23.52 -44.09 -28.07
N THR A 64 -24.02 -45.22 -27.55
CA THR A 64 -24.07 -45.49 -26.10
C THR A 64 -22.98 -46.49 -25.69
N TYR A 65 -22.06 -46.07 -24.83
CA TYR A 65 -21.00 -46.92 -24.28
C TYR A 65 -21.42 -47.55 -22.96
N GLY A 66 -21.57 -48.88 -22.98
CA GLY A 66 -21.96 -49.70 -21.85
C GLY A 66 -20.80 -50.42 -21.15
N GLY A 67 -19.56 -49.92 -21.27
CA GLY A 67 -18.39 -50.46 -20.54
C GLY A 67 -17.68 -51.65 -21.19
N SER A 68 -18.07 -52.04 -22.41
CA SER A 68 -17.42 -53.10 -23.19
C SER A 68 -17.05 -52.60 -24.58
N PRO A 69 -15.78 -52.73 -25.03
CA PRO A 69 -14.64 -53.24 -24.26
C PRO A 69 -14.29 -52.29 -23.09
N ALA A 70 -13.61 -52.81 -22.06
CA ALA A 70 -13.27 -52.02 -20.86
C ALA A 70 -12.31 -50.85 -21.12
N THR A 71 -11.59 -50.90 -22.24
CA THR A 71 -10.71 -49.83 -22.72
C THR A 71 -10.96 -49.59 -24.20
N VAL A 72 -11.12 -48.33 -24.57
CA VAL A 72 -11.30 -47.86 -25.94
C VAL A 72 -10.22 -46.84 -26.27
N GLY A 73 -9.79 -46.80 -27.52
CA GLY A 73 -8.74 -45.90 -28.00
C GLY A 73 -9.22 -44.46 -28.18
N ALA A 74 -8.80 -43.81 -29.26
CA ALA A 74 -9.13 -42.41 -29.52
C ALA A 74 -10.60 -42.26 -29.98
N ILE A 75 -11.30 -41.20 -29.54
CA ILE A 75 -12.69 -40.93 -29.91
C ILE A 75 -12.85 -39.47 -30.35
N GLN A 76 -13.40 -39.28 -31.55
CA GLN A 76 -13.82 -38.00 -32.10
C GLN A 76 -15.35 -37.90 -32.10
N ILE A 77 -15.90 -36.84 -31.51
CA ILE A 77 -17.33 -36.71 -31.22
C ILE A 77 -17.85 -35.42 -31.86
N ALA A 78 -18.55 -35.56 -32.98
CA ALA A 78 -19.37 -34.51 -33.59
C ALA A 78 -20.88 -34.75 -33.36
N GLY A 79 -21.28 -35.99 -33.06
CA GLY A 79 -22.62 -36.37 -32.61
C GLY A 79 -22.73 -36.42 -31.08
N THR A 80 -23.43 -37.42 -30.55
CA THR A 80 -23.58 -37.67 -29.11
C THR A 80 -22.89 -38.96 -28.69
N PHE A 81 -21.99 -38.86 -27.72
CA PHE A 81 -21.41 -40.01 -27.02
C PHE A 81 -22.01 -40.11 -25.62
N SER A 82 -22.85 -41.13 -25.41
CA SER A 82 -23.54 -41.36 -24.14
C SER A 82 -22.85 -42.46 -23.35
N ILE A 83 -22.49 -42.22 -22.08
CA ILE A 83 -21.81 -43.22 -21.25
C ILE A 83 -22.76 -43.72 -20.17
N SER A 84 -23.04 -45.03 -20.18
CA SER A 84 -23.93 -45.69 -19.22
C SER A 84 -23.23 -46.66 -18.27
N ALA A 85 -21.94 -46.96 -18.47
CA ALA A 85 -21.15 -47.76 -17.55
C ALA A 85 -19.68 -47.28 -17.50
N ALA A 86 -18.93 -47.74 -16.49
CA ALA A 86 -17.54 -47.38 -16.32
C ALA A 86 -16.65 -47.95 -17.44
N GLY A 87 -15.57 -47.24 -17.76
CA GLY A 87 -14.56 -47.69 -18.71
C GLY A 87 -13.41 -46.70 -18.86
N THR A 88 -12.34 -47.16 -19.50
CA THR A 88 -11.15 -46.35 -19.79
C THR A 88 -11.18 -45.85 -21.23
N LEU A 89 -11.12 -44.54 -21.39
CA LEU A 89 -11.11 -43.86 -22.67
C LEU A 89 -9.70 -43.37 -22.98
N GLY A 90 -9.26 -43.52 -24.23
CA GLY A 90 -8.02 -42.96 -24.75
C GLY A 90 -8.10 -41.44 -24.93
N ASP A 91 -7.62 -40.95 -26.08
CA ASP A 91 -7.75 -39.53 -26.43
C ASP A 91 -9.21 -39.20 -26.80
N ILE A 92 -9.77 -38.13 -26.23
CA ILE A 92 -11.12 -37.67 -26.50
C ILE A 92 -11.08 -36.30 -27.16
N SER A 93 -11.77 -36.14 -28.29
CA SER A 93 -11.99 -34.87 -28.96
C SER A 93 -13.47 -34.66 -29.22
N ILE A 94 -14.08 -33.70 -28.52
CA ILE A 94 -15.47 -33.29 -28.72
C ILE A 94 -15.46 -32.02 -29.57
N GLU A 95 -16.04 -32.10 -30.76
CA GLU A 95 -16.17 -30.97 -31.68
C GLU A 95 -17.26 -30.00 -31.23
N SER A 96 -17.34 -28.82 -31.86
CA SER A 96 -18.29 -27.76 -31.51
C SER A 96 -19.77 -28.18 -31.53
N THR A 97 -20.12 -29.20 -32.31
CA THR A 97 -21.47 -29.78 -32.39
C THR A 97 -21.63 -31.03 -31.52
N GLY A 98 -20.52 -31.57 -31.02
CA GLY A 98 -20.46 -32.79 -30.26
C GLY A 98 -21.03 -32.66 -28.85
N THR A 99 -21.58 -33.75 -28.35
CA THR A 99 -22.06 -33.86 -26.96
C THR A 99 -21.48 -35.11 -26.30
N PHE A 100 -20.77 -34.92 -25.20
CA PHE A 100 -20.36 -35.97 -24.27
C PHE A 100 -21.35 -36.02 -23.10
N ASN A 101 -22.10 -37.12 -22.98
CA ASN A 101 -23.24 -37.23 -22.07
C ASN A 101 -23.15 -38.48 -21.20
N PRO A 102 -22.47 -38.43 -20.05
CA PRO A 102 -22.57 -39.49 -19.06
C PRO A 102 -23.99 -39.52 -18.49
N THR A 103 -24.73 -40.59 -18.73
CA THR A 103 -26.18 -40.71 -18.43
C THR A 103 -26.46 -41.58 -17.21
N ALA A 104 -25.53 -42.44 -16.79
CA ALA A 104 -25.70 -43.24 -15.59
C ALA A 104 -25.10 -42.54 -14.36
N SER A 105 -25.93 -42.32 -13.34
CA SER A 105 -25.47 -41.89 -12.02
C SER A 105 -24.44 -42.90 -11.50
N GLY A 106 -23.20 -42.45 -11.26
CA GLY A 106 -22.12 -43.30 -10.75
C GLY A 106 -21.27 -44.02 -11.80
N ALA A 107 -21.47 -43.82 -13.10
CA ALA A 107 -20.53 -44.32 -14.11
C ALA A 107 -19.19 -43.57 -13.98
N ALA A 108 -18.18 -44.25 -13.41
CA ALA A 108 -16.84 -43.72 -13.31
C ALA A 108 -16.18 -43.72 -14.69
N VAL A 109 -15.94 -42.53 -15.25
CA VAL A 109 -15.22 -42.37 -16.51
C VAL A 109 -13.73 -42.24 -16.20
N ILE A 110 -12.89 -43.03 -16.85
CA ILE A 110 -11.44 -42.93 -16.72
C ILE A 110 -10.88 -42.42 -18.04
N PHE A 111 -10.27 -41.23 -18.03
CA PHE A 111 -9.48 -40.72 -19.15
C PHE A 111 -8.01 -41.14 -18.97
N SER A 112 -7.45 -41.77 -19.99
CA SER A 112 -6.04 -42.15 -20.06
C SER A 112 -5.26 -41.32 -21.08
N GLY A 113 -5.97 -40.68 -22.01
CA GLY A 113 -5.43 -39.80 -23.05
C GLY A 113 -5.63 -38.32 -22.79
N ASN A 114 -5.43 -37.53 -23.85
CA ASN A 114 -5.80 -36.12 -23.94
C ASN A 114 -7.31 -35.97 -23.95
N VAL A 115 -7.83 -34.85 -23.44
CA VAL A 115 -9.25 -34.51 -23.51
C VAL A 115 -9.39 -33.09 -24.07
N THR A 116 -10.03 -32.96 -25.22
CA THR A 116 -10.34 -31.69 -25.86
C THR A 116 -11.85 -31.55 -25.97
N ASN A 117 -12.44 -30.47 -25.43
CA ASN A 117 -13.86 -30.20 -25.55
C ASN A 117 -14.17 -28.82 -26.15
N GLN A 118 -14.53 -28.80 -27.43
CA GLN A 118 -15.07 -27.61 -28.10
C GLN A 118 -16.61 -27.60 -28.14
N GLY A 119 -17.25 -28.72 -27.81
CA GLY A 119 -18.70 -28.88 -27.76
C GLY A 119 -19.26 -28.89 -26.34
N ASN A 120 -20.21 -29.77 -26.09
CA ASN A 120 -20.92 -29.86 -24.81
C ASN A 120 -20.46 -31.08 -24.00
N MET A 121 -20.11 -30.86 -22.73
CA MET A 121 -19.94 -31.93 -21.74
C MET A 121 -21.06 -31.80 -20.72
N SER A 122 -22.11 -32.60 -20.91
CA SER A 122 -23.34 -32.52 -20.11
C SER A 122 -23.12 -33.11 -18.72
N ILE A 123 -23.54 -32.38 -17.69
CA ILE A 123 -23.55 -32.82 -16.29
C ILE A 123 -24.96 -32.90 -15.70
N THR A 124 -25.99 -32.70 -16.53
CA THR A 124 -27.38 -32.48 -16.07
C THR A 124 -27.95 -33.69 -15.36
N ALA A 125 -27.71 -34.90 -15.90
CA ALA A 125 -28.25 -36.17 -15.41
C ALA A 125 -27.42 -36.84 -14.30
N LEU A 126 -26.36 -36.18 -13.82
CA LEU A 126 -25.41 -36.77 -12.88
C LEU A 126 -25.79 -36.50 -11.42
N GLY A 127 -25.59 -37.52 -10.57
CA GLY A 127 -25.57 -37.35 -9.12
C GLY A 127 -24.31 -36.62 -8.65
N SER A 128 -24.33 -36.11 -7.41
CA SER A 128 -23.22 -35.39 -6.78
C SER A 128 -21.98 -36.26 -6.52
N GLY A 129 -22.03 -37.57 -6.76
CA GLY A 129 -20.91 -38.48 -6.56
C GLY A 129 -20.17 -38.90 -7.83
N THR A 130 -20.57 -38.43 -9.02
CA THR A 130 -19.97 -38.94 -10.27
C THR A 130 -18.49 -38.55 -10.40
N ILE A 131 -17.65 -39.56 -10.58
CA ILE A 131 -16.18 -39.41 -10.66
C ILE A 131 -15.71 -39.45 -12.11
N TYR A 132 -14.90 -38.47 -12.46
CA TYR A 132 -14.07 -38.43 -13.65
C TYR A 132 -12.61 -38.61 -13.22
N THR A 133 -12.00 -39.72 -13.61
CA THR A 133 -10.62 -40.06 -13.25
C THR A 133 -9.71 -39.75 -14.42
N TYR A 134 -8.56 -39.13 -14.14
CA TYR A 134 -7.56 -38.75 -15.12
C TYR A 134 -6.24 -39.45 -14.77
N ASN A 135 -5.90 -40.50 -15.53
CA ASN A 135 -4.78 -41.41 -15.24
C ASN A 135 -3.60 -41.27 -16.21
N GLY A 136 -3.74 -40.49 -17.29
CA GLY A 136 -2.70 -40.28 -18.28
C GLY A 136 -1.48 -39.52 -17.75
N THR A 137 -0.30 -39.83 -18.27
CA THR A 137 0.94 -39.10 -17.96
C THR A 137 1.30 -38.16 -19.11
N GLY A 138 1.59 -36.89 -18.79
CA GLY A 138 1.97 -35.87 -19.76
C GLY A 138 0.84 -35.51 -20.72
N LYS A 139 -0.41 -35.51 -20.26
CA LYS A 139 -1.60 -35.30 -21.10
C LYS A 139 -2.16 -33.89 -20.99
N ILE A 140 -3.00 -33.53 -21.95
CA ILE A 140 -3.59 -32.19 -22.07
C ILE A 140 -5.10 -32.26 -21.84
N LEU A 141 -5.60 -31.26 -21.11
CA LEU A 141 -7.01 -30.93 -20.94
C LEU A 141 -7.26 -29.59 -21.63
N ALA A 142 -8.05 -29.58 -22.71
CA ALA A 142 -8.28 -28.41 -23.55
C ALA A 142 -9.78 -28.15 -23.75
N GLY A 143 -10.14 -26.88 -23.99
CA GLY A 143 -11.52 -26.46 -24.15
C GLY A 143 -12.30 -26.42 -22.83
N ASN A 144 -13.62 -26.64 -22.86
CA ASN A 144 -14.50 -26.49 -21.69
C ASN A 144 -14.81 -27.83 -21.03
N ILE A 145 -14.06 -28.24 -20.02
CA ILE A 145 -14.22 -29.56 -19.37
C ILE A 145 -14.97 -29.38 -18.05
N SER A 146 -16.07 -30.09 -17.88
CA SER A 146 -16.97 -29.98 -16.72
C SER A 146 -17.03 -31.29 -15.94
N ASN A 147 -16.74 -31.23 -14.65
CA ASN A 147 -16.72 -32.39 -13.76
C ASN A 147 -17.63 -32.18 -12.54
N VAL A 148 -18.22 -33.27 -12.06
CA VAL A 148 -18.79 -33.31 -10.71
C VAL A 148 -17.63 -33.49 -9.72
N VAL A 149 -16.88 -34.59 -9.85
CA VAL A 149 -15.62 -34.85 -9.14
C VAL A 149 -14.52 -35.20 -10.15
N ALA A 150 -13.40 -34.49 -10.09
CA ALA A 150 -12.18 -34.77 -10.81
C ALA A 150 -11.14 -35.45 -9.90
N VAL A 151 -10.72 -36.66 -10.27
CA VAL A 151 -9.65 -37.42 -9.61
C VAL A 151 -8.44 -37.47 -10.54
N ILE A 152 -7.42 -36.66 -10.28
CA ILE A 152 -6.17 -36.61 -11.05
C ILE A 152 -5.17 -37.57 -10.40
N ASN A 153 -4.94 -38.73 -11.01
CA ASN A 153 -3.88 -39.66 -10.58
C ASN A 153 -2.66 -39.63 -11.50
N GLY A 154 -2.85 -39.19 -12.75
CA GLY A 154 -1.80 -38.98 -13.73
C GLY A 154 -1.19 -37.57 -13.67
N THR A 155 -0.55 -37.14 -14.75
CA THR A 155 -0.01 -35.78 -14.88
C THR A 155 -0.63 -35.08 -16.09
N TYR A 156 -1.33 -33.97 -15.82
CA TYR A 156 -2.10 -33.25 -16.82
C TYR A 156 -1.78 -31.75 -16.84
N GLN A 157 -1.90 -31.15 -18.02
CA GLN A 157 -1.87 -29.71 -18.22
C GLN A 157 -3.25 -29.23 -18.66
N ASN A 158 -3.86 -28.30 -17.91
CA ASN A 158 -5.06 -27.61 -18.36
C ASN A 158 -4.70 -26.37 -19.17
N VAL A 159 -5.12 -26.35 -20.44
CA VAL A 159 -4.95 -25.22 -21.36
C VAL A 159 -6.30 -24.60 -21.77
N GLY A 160 -7.39 -24.98 -21.10
CA GLY A 160 -8.73 -24.45 -21.32
C GLY A 160 -9.45 -24.07 -20.02
N THR A 161 -10.77 -24.21 -20.00
CA THR A 161 -11.58 -24.04 -18.80
C THR A 161 -11.86 -25.40 -18.17
N PHE A 162 -11.30 -25.65 -16.99
CA PHE A 162 -11.54 -26.86 -16.23
C PHE A 162 -12.42 -26.56 -15.02
N VAL A 163 -13.61 -27.14 -14.99
CA VAL A 163 -14.60 -26.95 -13.92
C VAL A 163 -14.76 -28.24 -13.13
N THR A 164 -14.78 -28.14 -11.80
CA THR A 164 -15.09 -29.27 -10.90
C THR A 164 -15.85 -28.79 -9.66
N GLY A 165 -16.43 -29.71 -8.89
CA GLY A 165 -17.25 -29.36 -7.72
C GLY A 165 -18.69 -29.04 -8.06
N LEU A 166 -19.12 -29.36 -9.29
CA LEU A 166 -20.51 -29.19 -9.70
C LEU A 166 -21.42 -30.05 -8.79
N LYS A 167 -22.67 -29.61 -8.63
CA LYS A 167 -23.70 -30.28 -7.80
C LYS A 167 -23.41 -30.30 -6.28
N GLY A 168 -22.67 -29.34 -5.74
CA GLY A 168 -22.53 -29.23 -4.28
C GLY A 168 -21.45 -30.14 -3.68
N THR A 169 -20.55 -30.68 -4.51
CA THR A 169 -19.68 -31.79 -4.10
C THR A 169 -18.44 -31.29 -3.37
N GLN A 170 -18.18 -31.89 -2.20
CA GLN A 170 -16.99 -31.63 -1.38
C GLN A 170 -15.78 -32.37 -1.94
N ASP A 171 -14.58 -31.79 -1.80
CA ASP A 171 -13.31 -32.40 -2.24
C ASP A 171 -13.34 -32.94 -3.68
N ALA A 172 -13.89 -32.13 -4.59
CA ALA A 172 -14.12 -32.48 -5.98
C ALA A 172 -12.87 -32.34 -6.86
N LEU A 173 -11.76 -31.77 -6.36
CA LEU A 173 -10.47 -31.84 -7.02
C LEU A 173 -9.49 -32.59 -6.12
N LYS A 174 -9.20 -33.84 -6.47
CA LYS A 174 -8.39 -34.74 -5.64
C LYS A 174 -7.53 -35.68 -6.48
N GLY A 175 -6.76 -36.53 -5.82
CA GLY A 175 -5.97 -37.60 -6.44
C GLY A 175 -4.47 -37.49 -6.18
N SER A 176 -3.74 -38.56 -6.48
CA SER A 176 -2.30 -38.68 -6.21
C SER A 176 -1.39 -38.02 -7.26
N GLY A 177 -1.98 -37.51 -8.34
CA GLY A 177 -1.30 -36.99 -9.50
C GLY A 177 -1.01 -35.49 -9.44
N ALA A 178 -0.71 -34.93 -10.62
CA ALA A 178 -0.39 -33.53 -10.79
C ALA A 178 -1.26 -32.86 -11.84
N LEU A 179 -1.76 -31.67 -11.53
CA LEU A 179 -2.42 -30.77 -12.46
C LEU A 179 -1.65 -29.45 -12.54
N ALA A 180 -1.10 -29.15 -13.71
CA ALA A 180 -0.60 -27.83 -14.04
C ALA A 180 -1.72 -27.06 -14.74
N ASN A 181 -2.25 -26.03 -14.09
CA ASN A 181 -3.24 -25.15 -14.70
C ASN A 181 -2.51 -24.02 -15.44
N LEU A 182 -2.70 -23.93 -16.75
CA LEU A 182 -2.13 -22.90 -17.62
C LEU A 182 -3.21 -21.93 -18.17
N ALA A 183 -4.46 -22.11 -17.73
CA ALA A 183 -5.62 -21.34 -18.15
C ALA A 183 -6.61 -21.18 -16.97
N THR A 184 -7.90 -21.51 -17.14
CA THR A 184 -8.93 -21.26 -16.13
C THR A 184 -9.29 -22.54 -15.37
N LEU A 185 -9.20 -22.49 -14.03
CA LEU A 185 -9.72 -23.51 -13.12
C LEU A 185 -10.87 -22.93 -12.31
N VAL A 186 -12.04 -23.58 -12.36
CA VAL A 186 -13.22 -23.21 -11.57
C VAL A 186 -13.54 -24.30 -10.56
N LEU A 187 -13.43 -23.96 -9.29
CA LEU A 187 -13.93 -24.75 -8.16
C LEU A 187 -15.34 -24.25 -7.86
N ALA A 188 -16.34 -24.99 -8.36
CA ALA A 188 -17.74 -24.55 -8.37
C ALA A 188 -18.38 -24.50 -6.98
N SER A 189 -19.55 -23.83 -6.92
CA SER A 189 -20.35 -23.67 -5.71
C SER A 189 -20.77 -25.03 -5.15
N GLY A 190 -20.22 -25.37 -3.98
CA GLY A 190 -20.31 -26.72 -3.44
C GLY A 190 -19.02 -27.29 -2.92
N GLN A 191 -17.88 -26.84 -3.43
CA GLN A 191 -16.57 -27.24 -2.94
C GLN A 191 -16.29 -26.55 -1.60
N ASN A 192 -16.74 -27.10 -0.45
CA ASN A 192 -16.51 -26.50 0.88
C ASN A 192 -15.29 -27.07 1.62
N THR A 193 -14.39 -27.75 0.92
CA THR A 193 -13.12 -28.24 1.46
C THR A 193 -11.96 -27.86 0.55
N THR A 194 -10.78 -27.73 1.12
CA THR A 194 -9.54 -27.56 0.36
C THR A 194 -9.33 -28.76 -0.57
N PRO A 195 -9.02 -28.56 -1.87
CA PRO A 195 -8.65 -29.64 -2.78
C PRO A 195 -7.56 -30.56 -2.23
N SER A 196 -7.79 -31.88 -2.23
CA SER A 196 -6.84 -32.88 -1.74
C SER A 196 -5.88 -33.43 -2.80
N ILE A 197 -5.84 -32.82 -4.00
CA ILE A 197 -4.87 -33.17 -5.05
C ILE A 197 -3.42 -33.04 -4.53
N ALA A 198 -2.57 -34.01 -4.88
CA ALA A 198 -1.18 -34.05 -4.43
C ALA A 198 -0.38 -32.85 -4.94
N THR A 199 -0.42 -32.59 -6.25
CA THR A 199 0.27 -31.46 -6.87
C THR A 199 -0.69 -30.63 -7.71
N LEU A 200 -0.80 -29.35 -7.36
CA LEU A 200 -1.51 -28.33 -8.11
C LEU A 200 -0.55 -27.17 -8.38
N ASP A 201 -0.26 -26.89 -9.63
CA ASP A 201 0.53 -25.73 -10.04
C ASP A 201 -0.38 -24.73 -10.74
N CYS A 202 -0.52 -23.54 -10.15
CA CYS A 202 -1.30 -22.44 -10.71
C CYS A 202 -0.45 -21.17 -10.94
N SER A 203 0.88 -21.32 -11.01
CA SER A 203 1.82 -20.20 -11.06
C SER A 203 2.01 -19.59 -12.45
N ALA A 204 1.68 -20.33 -13.51
CA ALA A 204 1.92 -19.92 -14.89
C ALA A 204 1.05 -18.74 -15.33
N VAL A 205 1.55 -17.89 -16.22
CA VAL A 205 0.75 -16.86 -16.89
C VAL A 205 0.03 -17.49 -18.09
N PRO A 206 -1.26 -17.21 -18.36
CA PRO A 206 -2.21 -16.32 -17.67
C PRO A 206 -3.23 -17.07 -16.79
N ASN A 207 -2.77 -17.89 -15.84
CA ASN A 207 -3.64 -18.73 -15.02
C ASN A 207 -4.64 -17.93 -14.18
N LEU A 208 -5.91 -18.37 -14.19
CA LEU A 208 -6.96 -17.91 -13.31
C LEU A 208 -7.57 -19.08 -12.53
N VAL A 209 -7.60 -18.96 -11.20
CA VAL A 209 -8.39 -19.86 -10.35
C VAL A 209 -9.57 -19.10 -9.75
N THR A 210 -10.77 -19.63 -9.95
CA THR A 210 -11.99 -19.11 -9.32
C THR A 210 -12.54 -20.12 -8.33
N TRP A 211 -12.73 -19.70 -7.09
CA TRP A 211 -13.37 -20.48 -6.04
C TRP A 211 -14.40 -19.64 -5.30
N THR A 212 -15.64 -19.71 -5.76
CA THR A 212 -16.75 -18.91 -5.24
C THR A 212 -17.89 -19.78 -4.72
N GLY A 213 -18.80 -19.20 -3.92
CA GLY A 213 -19.93 -19.93 -3.36
C GLY A 213 -19.58 -20.85 -2.17
N PHE A 214 -18.44 -20.61 -1.52
CA PHE A 214 -17.92 -21.43 -0.42
C PHE A 214 -18.65 -21.16 0.92
N ASN A 215 -19.06 -22.21 1.62
CA ASN A 215 -19.72 -22.15 2.93
C ASN A 215 -19.01 -23.07 3.95
N GLY A 216 -17.85 -22.63 4.45
CA GLY A 216 -17.04 -23.36 5.44
C GLY A 216 -15.88 -22.50 5.97
N THR A 217 -14.89 -23.11 6.63
CA THR A 217 -13.62 -22.42 6.95
C THR A 217 -12.65 -22.58 5.79
N ALA A 218 -12.33 -21.46 5.12
CA ALA A 218 -11.82 -21.50 3.75
C ALA A 218 -10.30 -21.37 3.71
N THR A 219 -9.58 -22.41 3.29
CA THR A 219 -8.13 -22.34 3.08
C THR A 219 -7.82 -22.83 1.67
N PRO A 220 -7.33 -21.98 0.75
CA PRO A 220 -6.82 -22.42 -0.55
C PRO A 220 -5.73 -23.47 -0.37
N LYS A 221 -5.63 -24.38 -1.35
CA LYS A 221 -4.52 -25.32 -1.39
C LYS A 221 -3.23 -24.51 -1.35
N ALA A 222 -2.30 -24.86 -0.48
CA ALA A 222 -1.06 -24.11 -0.35
C ALA A 222 -0.17 -24.35 -1.58
N THR A 223 -0.26 -23.44 -2.54
CA THR A 223 0.49 -23.41 -3.79
C THR A 223 0.56 -21.97 -4.32
N ALA A 224 1.38 -21.74 -5.34
CA ALA A 224 1.42 -20.47 -6.03
C ALA A 224 0.23 -20.34 -7.00
N TYR A 225 -0.44 -19.19 -6.94
CA TYR A 225 -1.50 -18.77 -7.85
C TYR A 225 -1.04 -17.54 -8.63
N TYR A 226 -1.32 -17.48 -9.93
CA TYR A 226 -1.13 -16.25 -10.70
C TYR A 226 -2.26 -15.26 -10.41
N ASP A 227 -3.47 -15.52 -10.93
CA ASP A 227 -4.70 -14.80 -10.58
C ASP A 227 -5.65 -15.68 -9.74
N LEU A 228 -6.18 -15.13 -8.64
CA LEU A 228 -7.06 -15.85 -7.73
C LEU A 228 -8.33 -15.05 -7.42
N VAL A 229 -9.49 -15.67 -7.62
CA VAL A 229 -10.81 -15.12 -7.25
C VAL A 229 -11.40 -16.03 -6.18
N LEU A 230 -11.66 -15.47 -5.01
CA LEU A 230 -12.26 -16.17 -3.88
C LEU A 230 -13.60 -15.55 -3.53
N GLY A 231 -14.58 -16.38 -3.17
CA GLY A 231 -15.84 -15.89 -2.65
C GLY A 231 -16.53 -16.88 -1.73
N SER A 232 -16.98 -16.39 -0.58
CA SER A 232 -17.76 -17.17 0.39
C SER A 232 -19.21 -16.69 0.46
N THR A 233 -20.12 -17.63 0.72
CA THR A 233 -21.53 -17.41 1.06
C THR A 233 -21.80 -17.63 2.55
N GLY A 234 -20.84 -18.22 3.28
CA GLY A 234 -20.89 -18.45 4.72
C GLY A 234 -20.32 -17.31 5.58
N THR A 235 -20.37 -17.49 6.89
CA THR A 235 -19.85 -16.52 7.88
C THR A 235 -18.37 -16.70 8.20
N ALA A 236 -17.74 -17.75 7.67
CA ALA A 236 -16.33 -18.02 7.91
C ALA A 236 -15.45 -17.34 6.87
N GLY A 237 -14.37 -16.74 7.37
CA GLY A 237 -13.40 -16.01 6.57
C GLY A 237 -12.39 -16.88 5.85
N TRP A 238 -11.71 -16.29 4.88
CA TRP A 238 -10.60 -16.92 4.16
C TRP A 238 -9.31 -16.88 4.98
N ASN A 239 -8.62 -18.00 5.03
CA ASN A 239 -7.27 -18.13 5.57
C ASN A 239 -6.27 -18.25 4.41
N LEU A 240 -5.45 -17.23 4.21
CA LEU A 240 -4.49 -17.16 3.09
C LEU A 240 -3.03 -17.39 3.54
N ASN A 241 -2.82 -17.86 4.77
CA ASN A 241 -1.49 -18.01 5.38
C ASN A 241 -0.89 -19.42 5.30
N GLY A 242 -1.34 -20.26 4.35
CA GLY A 242 -0.77 -21.60 4.15
C GLY A 242 0.69 -21.54 3.68
N VAL A 243 1.56 -22.40 4.22
CA VAL A 243 2.98 -22.46 3.79
C VAL A 243 3.06 -22.89 2.33
N GLY A 244 3.67 -22.06 1.49
CA GLY A 244 3.72 -22.26 0.03
C GLY A 244 2.57 -21.61 -0.73
N LEU A 245 1.60 -20.99 -0.05
CA LEU A 245 0.58 -20.16 -0.68
C LEU A 245 1.18 -18.79 -1.04
N SER A 246 1.15 -18.43 -2.32
CA SER A 246 1.51 -17.10 -2.80
C SER A 246 0.60 -16.67 -3.94
N ILE A 247 0.42 -15.36 -4.11
CA ILE A 247 -0.33 -14.78 -5.23
C ILE A 247 0.64 -13.90 -6.01
N ALA A 248 0.89 -14.23 -7.26
CA ALA A 248 1.89 -13.56 -8.09
C ALA A 248 1.33 -12.34 -8.82
N HIS A 249 0.02 -12.27 -9.04
CA HIS A 249 -0.63 -11.17 -9.77
C HIS A 249 -1.88 -10.69 -9.03
N ASN A 250 -3.10 -10.98 -9.50
CA ASN A 250 -4.32 -10.40 -8.91
C ASN A 250 -4.95 -11.29 -7.83
N LEU A 251 -5.53 -10.65 -6.83
CA LEU A 251 -6.44 -11.27 -5.87
C LEU A 251 -7.77 -10.54 -5.87
N THR A 252 -8.86 -11.27 -6.09
CA THR A 252 -10.23 -10.77 -5.95
C THR A 252 -10.94 -11.51 -4.82
N ILE A 253 -11.53 -10.76 -3.90
CA ILE A 253 -12.26 -11.26 -2.74
C ILE A 253 -13.72 -10.81 -2.84
N LEU A 254 -14.64 -11.76 -2.94
CA LEU A 254 -16.10 -11.60 -3.10
C LEU A 254 -16.84 -12.34 -1.97
N ASN A 255 -16.80 -11.81 -0.75
CA ASN A 255 -17.17 -12.60 0.45
C ASN A 255 -18.43 -12.10 1.14
N THR A 256 -19.04 -12.98 1.91
CA THR A 256 -19.98 -12.60 2.99
C THR A 256 -19.28 -12.38 4.34
N ALA A 257 -18.04 -12.85 4.49
CA ALA A 257 -17.21 -12.77 5.71
C ALA A 257 -15.89 -11.99 5.51
N SER A 258 -15.21 -11.66 6.61
CA SER A 258 -13.86 -11.07 6.60
C SER A 258 -12.79 -12.05 6.09
N VAL A 259 -11.61 -11.55 5.75
CA VAL A 259 -10.39 -12.35 5.59
C VAL A 259 -9.75 -12.48 6.96
N ASN A 260 -9.48 -13.73 7.38
CA ASN A 260 -8.96 -14.04 8.71
C ASN A 260 -7.42 -13.98 8.75
N SER A 261 -6.78 -14.39 7.66
CA SER A 261 -5.33 -14.36 7.53
C SER A 261 -4.90 -14.08 6.09
N TRP A 262 -3.76 -13.42 5.95
CA TRP A 262 -3.23 -12.94 4.67
C TRP A 262 -2.04 -13.79 4.20
N PRO A 263 -1.65 -13.70 2.92
CA PRO A 263 -0.44 -14.33 2.42
C PRO A 263 0.78 -14.04 3.31
N LEU A 264 1.55 -15.07 3.66
CA LEU A 264 2.71 -14.95 4.55
C LEU A 264 3.82 -14.07 4.00
N ASN A 265 3.93 -13.99 2.67
CA ASN A 265 4.86 -13.08 1.98
C ASN A 265 4.41 -11.61 2.06
N GLY A 266 3.21 -11.33 2.57
CA GLY A 266 2.68 -9.97 2.75
C GLY A 266 2.50 -9.21 1.43
N THR A 267 2.34 -9.88 0.29
CA THR A 267 2.26 -9.20 -1.01
C THR A 267 1.25 -9.79 -1.99
N ILE A 268 0.61 -8.89 -2.74
CA ILE A 268 -0.21 -9.14 -3.94
C ILE A 268 0.31 -8.19 -5.03
N PRO A 269 1.26 -8.59 -5.88
CA PRO A 269 1.94 -7.66 -6.79
C PRO A 269 1.03 -6.98 -7.82
N GLY A 270 -0.08 -7.61 -8.18
CA GLY A 270 -1.09 -7.05 -9.07
C GLY A 270 -2.17 -6.26 -8.32
N THR A 271 -3.39 -6.37 -8.79
CA THR A 271 -4.55 -5.69 -8.20
C THR A 271 -5.17 -6.53 -7.09
N PHE A 272 -5.33 -5.93 -5.92
CA PHE A 272 -6.17 -6.44 -4.85
C PHE A 272 -7.56 -5.81 -4.94
N THR A 273 -8.57 -6.63 -5.28
CA THR A 273 -9.98 -6.24 -5.32
C THR A 273 -10.73 -6.83 -4.14
N TYR A 274 -11.41 -5.99 -3.37
CA TYR A 274 -12.15 -6.39 -2.18
C TYR A 274 -13.61 -5.92 -2.22
N SER A 275 -14.51 -6.88 -2.11
CA SER A 275 -15.93 -6.66 -1.90
C SER A 275 -16.44 -7.71 -0.93
N ALA A 276 -16.66 -7.31 0.32
CA ALA A 276 -17.27 -8.18 1.32
C ALA A 276 -18.53 -7.55 1.90
N SER A 277 -19.54 -8.34 2.26
CA SER A 277 -20.72 -7.82 3.00
C SER A 277 -20.58 -7.92 4.53
N SER A 278 -19.45 -8.43 5.02
CA SER A 278 -19.16 -8.58 6.44
C SER A 278 -19.12 -7.24 7.20
N SER A 279 -19.69 -7.24 8.41
CA SER A 279 -19.52 -6.16 9.39
C SER A 279 -18.21 -6.26 10.19
N THR A 280 -17.53 -7.41 10.14
CA THR A 280 -16.21 -7.61 10.73
C THR A 280 -15.14 -7.18 9.74
N ALA A 281 -14.14 -6.42 10.20
CA ALA A 281 -13.07 -5.91 9.36
C ALA A 281 -12.01 -6.99 9.07
N SER A 282 -11.59 -7.05 7.81
CA SER A 282 -10.37 -7.77 7.41
C SER A 282 -9.18 -6.91 7.81
N THR A 283 -8.34 -7.42 8.73
CA THR A 283 -7.21 -6.66 9.28
C THR A 283 -5.92 -7.08 8.61
N PHE A 284 -5.23 -6.17 7.93
CA PHE A 284 -3.94 -6.45 7.29
C PHE A 284 -2.85 -6.82 8.30
N PRO A 285 -1.78 -7.52 7.89
CA PRO A 285 -0.58 -7.69 8.72
C PRO A 285 0.18 -6.36 8.90
N ALA A 286 1.25 -6.38 9.69
CA ALA A 286 2.07 -5.19 10.00
C ALA A 286 2.68 -4.53 8.74
N ALA A 287 3.03 -5.31 7.73
CA ALA A 287 3.45 -4.81 6.44
C ALA A 287 2.71 -5.59 5.35
N PHE A 288 2.05 -4.87 4.45
CA PHE A 288 1.36 -5.47 3.32
C PHE A 288 1.56 -4.61 2.06
N THR A 289 1.86 -5.26 0.94
CA THR A 289 2.15 -4.58 -0.32
C THR A 289 1.20 -5.05 -1.41
N VAL A 290 0.56 -4.11 -2.10
CA VAL A 290 -0.28 -4.37 -3.26
C VAL A 290 0.19 -3.57 -4.46
N GLY A 291 0.01 -4.09 -5.67
CA GLY A 291 0.17 -3.30 -6.88
C GLY A 291 -0.88 -2.19 -6.94
N ALA A 292 -2.15 -2.58 -6.94
CA ALA A 292 -3.30 -1.69 -6.89
C ALA A 292 -4.30 -2.14 -5.82
N PHE A 293 -5.10 -1.20 -5.31
CA PHE A 293 -6.10 -1.41 -4.26
C PHE A 293 -7.48 -0.94 -4.74
N ASN A 294 -8.42 -1.87 -4.88
CA ASN A 294 -9.79 -1.58 -5.29
C ASN A 294 -10.78 -2.12 -4.27
N MET A 295 -11.54 -1.23 -3.64
CA MET A 295 -12.55 -1.58 -2.64
C MET A 295 -13.90 -1.02 -3.04
N SER A 296 -14.90 -1.90 -3.13
CA SER A 296 -16.28 -1.52 -3.45
C SER A 296 -17.27 -1.78 -2.30
N ASN A 297 -16.94 -2.68 -1.36
CA ASN A 297 -17.77 -2.94 -0.18
C ASN A 297 -16.93 -3.54 0.97
N GLY A 298 -17.53 -3.62 2.15
CA GLY A 298 -17.00 -4.34 3.31
C GLY A 298 -16.16 -3.47 4.23
N ARG A 299 -15.34 -4.10 5.07
CA ARG A 299 -14.47 -3.40 6.01
C ARG A 299 -13.03 -3.91 5.94
N ILE A 300 -12.09 -2.98 5.83
CA ILE A 300 -10.64 -3.24 5.88
C ILE A 300 -10.01 -2.33 6.93
N THR A 301 -9.09 -2.89 7.73
CA THR A 301 -8.34 -2.18 8.76
C THR A 301 -6.83 -2.32 8.55
N ILE A 302 -6.12 -1.21 8.66
CA ILE A 302 -4.65 -1.21 8.82
C ILE A 302 -4.38 -1.14 10.32
N PRO A 303 -3.65 -2.13 10.91
CA PRO A 303 -3.30 -2.09 12.34
C PRO A 303 -2.51 -0.83 12.74
N ALA A 304 -2.43 -0.58 14.05
CA ALA A 304 -1.54 0.44 14.58
C ALA A 304 -0.09 0.16 14.16
N ALA A 305 0.63 1.20 13.76
CA ALA A 305 2.01 1.15 13.27
C ALA A 305 2.25 0.25 12.04
N ALA A 306 1.18 -0.21 11.38
CA ALA A 306 1.29 -1.01 10.16
C ALA A 306 1.32 -0.14 8.91
N THR A 307 1.87 -0.68 7.83
CA THR A 307 1.94 -0.01 6.52
C THR A 307 1.31 -0.84 5.42
N LEU A 308 0.35 -0.24 4.70
CA LEU A 308 -0.10 -0.71 3.39
C LEU A 308 0.68 0.05 2.32
N THR A 309 1.47 -0.65 1.51
CA THR A 309 2.22 -0.07 0.39
C THR A 309 1.51 -0.35 -0.93
N VAL A 310 1.33 0.68 -1.75
CA VAL A 310 0.72 0.62 -3.08
C VAL A 310 1.76 0.99 -4.13
N THR A 311 2.07 0.08 -5.06
CA THR A 311 3.26 0.19 -5.91
C THR A 311 3.00 0.57 -7.37
N ASN A 312 1.80 0.32 -7.90
CA ASN A 312 1.50 0.62 -9.31
C ASN A 312 1.26 2.11 -9.57
N THR A 313 1.23 2.48 -10.85
CA THR A 313 1.12 3.87 -11.33
C THR A 313 -0.19 4.10 -12.09
N GLY A 314 -0.69 5.33 -12.09
CA GLY A 314 -1.80 5.74 -12.94
C GLY A 314 -3.17 5.74 -12.25
N ALA A 315 -4.18 6.16 -13.01
CA ALA A 315 -5.58 6.20 -12.58
C ALA A 315 -6.09 4.80 -12.23
N GLY A 316 -6.97 4.71 -11.23
CA GLY A 316 -7.59 3.44 -10.81
C GLY A 316 -6.68 2.51 -9.99
N VAL A 317 -5.42 2.89 -9.74
CA VAL A 317 -4.53 2.17 -8.81
C VAL A 317 -5.07 2.17 -7.38
N TRP A 318 -5.80 3.22 -7.01
CA TRP A 318 -6.49 3.31 -5.73
C TRP A 318 -7.94 3.73 -5.95
N THR A 319 -8.85 2.79 -5.76
CA THR A 319 -10.28 3.04 -5.93
C THR A 319 -11.05 2.62 -4.68
N ARG A 320 -11.83 3.55 -4.14
CA ARG A 320 -12.75 3.30 -3.02
C ARG A 320 -14.15 3.76 -3.40
N SER A 321 -14.91 2.89 -4.05
CA SER A 321 -16.30 3.19 -4.45
C SER A 321 -17.33 2.85 -3.37
N GLY A 322 -16.94 2.14 -2.32
CA GLY A 322 -17.81 1.83 -1.18
C GLY A 322 -17.10 1.12 -0.03
N GLY A 323 -17.88 0.70 0.96
CA GLY A 323 -17.39 0.09 2.19
C GLY A 323 -16.70 1.06 3.15
N SER A 324 -16.01 0.51 4.17
CA SER A 324 -15.29 1.26 5.20
C SER A 324 -13.82 0.84 5.25
N PHE A 325 -12.95 1.80 4.99
CA PHE A 325 -11.51 1.65 5.14
C PHE A 325 -11.08 2.43 6.38
N THR A 326 -10.64 1.72 7.41
CA THR A 326 -10.30 2.31 8.72
C THR A 326 -8.82 2.07 9.01
N PRO A 327 -7.92 2.98 8.61
CA PRO A 327 -6.58 2.98 9.17
C PRO A 327 -6.68 3.28 10.67
N ASN A 328 -5.98 2.49 11.49
CA ASN A 328 -5.83 2.82 12.91
C ASN A 328 -5.08 4.16 13.06
N ALA A 329 -5.12 4.79 14.24
CA ALA A 329 -4.54 6.11 14.54
C ALA A 329 -3.06 6.30 14.13
N THR A 330 -2.33 5.20 13.95
CA THR A 330 -0.92 5.19 13.51
C THR A 330 -0.66 4.30 12.30
N GLY A 331 -1.71 3.85 11.60
CA GLY A 331 -1.59 3.06 10.38
C GLY A 331 -1.31 3.96 9.17
N THR A 332 -0.36 3.55 8.33
CA THR A 332 0.11 4.33 7.17
C THR A 332 -0.30 3.69 5.86
N VAL A 333 -0.78 4.51 4.93
CA VAL A 333 -0.83 4.15 3.50
C VAL A 333 0.35 4.82 2.80
N ARG A 334 1.20 4.02 2.15
CA ARG A 334 2.38 4.46 1.41
C ARG A 334 2.18 4.24 -0.07
N PHE A 335 2.39 5.27 -0.88
CA PHE A 335 2.37 5.18 -2.34
C PHE A 335 3.77 5.31 -2.90
N THR A 336 4.18 4.36 -3.75
CA THR A 336 5.50 4.35 -4.40
C THR A 336 5.43 4.37 -5.93
N GLY A 337 4.23 4.25 -6.52
CA GLY A 337 4.08 4.39 -7.97
C GLY A 337 4.33 5.83 -8.44
N ALA A 338 4.79 6.04 -9.67
CA ALA A 338 5.16 7.35 -10.21
C ALA A 338 4.06 8.42 -10.23
N ALA A 339 2.80 8.01 -10.46
CA ALA A 339 1.66 8.94 -10.56
C ALA A 339 0.34 8.26 -10.14
N PRO A 340 0.18 7.85 -8.87
CA PRO A 340 -1.06 7.26 -8.38
C PRO A 340 -2.17 8.32 -8.28
N ASP A 341 -3.40 7.92 -8.58
CA ASP A 341 -4.59 8.71 -8.23
C ASP A 341 -5.00 8.36 -6.79
N ILE A 342 -4.96 9.33 -5.88
CA ILE A 342 -5.15 9.16 -4.43
C ILE A 342 -6.44 9.85 -4.02
N ASN A 343 -7.31 9.11 -3.32
CA ASN A 343 -8.57 9.66 -2.82
C ASN A 343 -9.00 9.09 -1.46
N GLY A 344 -9.85 9.86 -0.79
CA GLY A 344 -10.51 9.50 0.46
C GLY A 344 -9.76 9.94 1.72
N GLY A 345 -10.18 9.35 2.83
CA GLY A 345 -9.62 9.61 4.15
C GLY A 345 -8.49 8.66 4.51
N PHE A 346 -7.41 9.23 5.05
CA PHE A 346 -6.24 8.55 5.59
C PHE A 346 -5.99 9.02 7.02
N THR A 347 -5.43 8.14 7.85
CA THR A 347 -4.86 8.57 9.12
C THR A 347 -3.47 9.11 8.90
N SER A 348 -2.58 8.29 8.34
CA SER A 348 -1.26 8.69 7.90
C SER A 348 -1.08 8.34 6.42
N LEU A 349 -0.61 9.29 5.64
CA LEU A 349 -0.35 9.18 4.21
C LEU A 349 1.12 9.48 3.94
N LEU A 350 1.81 8.58 3.25
CA LEU A 350 3.16 8.76 2.76
C LEU A 350 3.19 8.69 1.23
N VAL A 351 3.55 9.80 0.59
CA VAL A 351 3.88 9.87 -0.84
C VAL A 351 5.40 9.76 -0.95
N ASP A 352 5.88 8.60 -1.42
CA ASP A 352 7.29 8.29 -1.46
C ASP A 352 8.04 9.05 -2.56
N SER A 353 9.36 9.14 -2.44
CA SER A 353 10.30 9.74 -3.39
C SER A 353 10.11 9.27 -4.84
N THR A 354 9.60 8.06 -5.04
CA THR A 354 9.33 7.49 -6.37
C THR A 354 7.98 7.92 -6.95
N ALA A 355 7.10 8.56 -6.16
CA ALA A 355 5.81 9.08 -6.59
C ALA A 355 5.90 10.54 -7.06
N THR A 356 6.48 10.73 -8.24
CA THR A 356 6.80 12.04 -8.84
C THR A 356 5.59 12.90 -9.26
N GLY A 357 4.37 12.39 -9.19
CA GLY A 357 3.16 13.10 -9.62
C GLY A 357 1.88 12.43 -9.16
N ALA A 358 1.78 12.09 -7.87
CA ALA A 358 0.52 11.65 -7.30
C ALA A 358 -0.55 12.74 -7.49
N ILE A 359 -1.78 12.37 -7.81
CA ILE A 359 -2.88 13.32 -8.04
C ILE A 359 -3.99 13.00 -7.06
N SER A 360 -4.61 14.02 -6.47
CA SER A 360 -5.89 13.88 -5.78
C SER A 360 -6.94 14.73 -6.48
N SER A 361 -7.81 14.06 -7.21
CA SER A 361 -8.86 14.67 -8.04
C SER A 361 -10.22 14.80 -7.35
N THR A 362 -10.35 14.28 -6.12
CA THR A 362 -11.62 14.23 -5.36
C THR A 362 -11.38 14.70 -3.93
N SER A 363 -12.00 14.12 -2.89
CA SER A 363 -11.72 14.50 -1.51
C SER A 363 -10.42 13.87 -1.01
N LEU A 364 -9.56 14.68 -0.40
CA LEU A 364 -8.40 14.23 0.37
C LEU A 364 -8.56 14.68 1.82
N PHE A 365 -8.42 13.74 2.75
CA PHE A 365 -8.42 14.04 4.18
C PHE A 365 -7.34 13.24 4.88
N VAL A 366 -6.43 13.90 5.59
CA VAL A 366 -5.36 13.26 6.35
C VAL A 366 -5.48 13.69 7.81
N THR A 367 -5.64 12.73 8.74
CA THR A 367 -5.94 13.09 10.14
C THR A 367 -4.70 13.34 10.98
N ASN A 368 -3.66 12.53 10.82
CA ASN A 368 -2.49 12.51 11.70
C ASN A 368 -1.25 13.03 10.98
N SER A 369 -0.80 12.37 9.91
CA SER A 369 0.42 12.78 9.22
C SER A 369 0.33 12.67 7.71
N LEU A 370 0.62 13.76 7.01
CA LEU A 370 0.93 13.76 5.59
C LEU A 370 2.44 13.86 5.43
N THR A 371 3.06 12.96 4.68
CA THR A 371 4.48 13.03 4.34
C THR A 371 4.63 12.99 2.83
N ILE A 372 5.32 13.99 2.28
CA ILE A 372 5.75 14.03 0.89
C ILE A 372 7.26 14.00 0.92
N ALA A 373 7.83 12.85 0.53
CA ALA A 373 9.27 12.65 0.58
C ALA A 373 10.00 13.49 -0.49
N ALA A 374 11.30 13.73 -0.29
CA ALA A 374 12.13 14.40 -1.27
C ALA A 374 12.09 13.69 -2.64
N GLY A 375 11.90 14.47 -3.70
CA GLY A 375 11.69 13.97 -5.06
C GLY A 375 10.25 13.57 -5.41
N ALA A 376 9.37 13.46 -4.42
CA ALA A 376 7.95 13.17 -4.63
C ALA A 376 7.14 14.45 -4.92
N SER A 377 5.97 14.29 -5.53
CA SER A 377 4.97 15.35 -5.54
C SER A 377 3.54 14.83 -5.38
N LEU A 378 2.72 15.63 -4.70
CA LEU A 378 1.28 15.44 -4.56
C LEU A 378 0.55 16.64 -5.14
N ASP A 379 -0.24 16.40 -6.18
CA ASP A 379 -1.05 17.39 -6.86
C ASP A 379 -2.48 17.41 -6.31
N VAL A 380 -2.83 18.55 -5.70
CA VAL A 380 -4.14 18.84 -5.10
C VAL A 380 -4.89 19.94 -5.85
N THR A 381 -4.43 20.32 -7.05
CA THR A 381 -5.05 21.39 -7.85
C THR A 381 -6.48 21.06 -8.30
N ALA A 382 -6.80 19.78 -8.41
CA ALA A 382 -8.11 19.29 -8.83
C ALA A 382 -9.08 19.00 -7.66
N LEU A 383 -8.70 19.27 -6.40
CA LEU A 383 -9.60 19.10 -5.25
C LEU A 383 -10.84 20.00 -5.42
N SER A 384 -12.03 19.48 -5.12
CA SER A 384 -13.30 20.23 -5.26
C SER A 384 -13.40 21.48 -4.36
N GLY A 385 -12.60 21.54 -3.28
CA GLY A 385 -12.46 22.71 -2.41
C GLY A 385 -11.38 23.71 -2.85
N GLY A 386 -10.65 23.42 -3.93
CA GLY A 386 -9.57 24.27 -4.47
C GLY A 386 -8.28 24.31 -3.63
N ALA A 387 -8.24 23.63 -2.48
CA ALA A 387 -7.09 23.57 -1.59
C ALA A 387 -7.09 22.29 -0.74
N HIS A 388 -5.90 21.81 -0.35
CA HIS A 388 -5.76 20.84 0.74
C HIS A 388 -6.06 21.52 2.07
N ALA A 389 -7.06 21.04 2.80
CA ALA A 389 -7.48 21.59 4.08
C ALA A 389 -6.97 20.71 5.23
N MET A 390 -5.92 21.17 5.91
CA MET A 390 -5.30 20.44 7.03
C MET A 390 -6.17 20.57 8.29
N PRO A 391 -6.67 19.47 8.88
CA PRO A 391 -7.32 19.51 10.18
C PRO A 391 -6.30 19.79 11.30
N GLY A 392 -6.81 20.22 12.45
CA GLY A 392 -5.96 20.65 13.58
C GLY A 392 -5.11 19.55 14.20
N THR A 393 -5.33 18.30 13.82
CA THR A 393 -4.54 17.14 14.23
C THR A 393 -3.44 16.78 13.21
N GLU A 394 -3.49 17.30 11.99
CA GLU A 394 -2.56 16.94 10.92
C GLU A 394 -1.19 17.60 11.13
N SER A 395 -0.16 16.78 10.96
CA SER A 395 1.25 17.18 10.82
C SER A 395 1.70 16.89 9.38
N TYR A 396 2.00 17.95 8.62
CA TYR A 396 2.54 17.84 7.26
C TYR A 396 4.07 17.92 7.28
N PHE A 397 4.72 16.84 6.85
CA PHE A 397 6.16 16.73 6.66
C PHE A 397 6.48 16.78 5.17
N GLY A 398 6.82 17.97 4.67
CA GLY A 398 7.09 18.18 3.25
C GLY A 398 8.57 18.32 2.99
N SER A 399 9.21 17.29 2.42
CA SER A 399 10.55 17.43 1.79
C SER A 399 10.48 17.37 0.27
N GLY A 400 9.28 17.13 -0.29
CA GLY A 400 8.95 17.23 -1.71
C GLY A 400 7.95 18.36 -1.99
N VAL A 401 7.14 18.19 -3.03
CA VAL A 401 6.27 19.26 -3.57
C VAL A 401 4.78 18.95 -3.37
N LEU A 402 4.06 19.87 -2.74
CA LEU A 402 2.60 19.93 -2.77
C LEU A 402 2.17 20.90 -3.89
N LYS A 403 1.57 20.39 -4.98
CA LYS A 403 1.10 21.24 -6.08
C LYS A 403 -0.32 21.69 -5.83
N GLY A 404 -0.54 23.00 -5.78
CA GLY A 404 -1.83 23.62 -5.49
C GLY A 404 -1.86 24.30 -4.13
N ASN A 405 -3.06 24.74 -3.73
CA ASN A 405 -3.24 25.55 -2.53
C ASN A 405 -3.33 24.68 -1.27
N ALA A 406 -2.92 25.24 -0.13
CA ALA A 406 -3.06 24.64 1.18
C ALA A 406 -3.65 25.63 2.19
N THR A 407 -4.50 25.12 3.08
CA THR A 407 -5.07 25.88 4.20
C THR A 407 -4.92 25.08 5.47
N THR A 408 -4.64 25.76 6.57
CA THR A 408 -4.54 25.13 7.89
C THR A 408 -5.67 25.61 8.78
N VAL A 409 -5.96 24.83 9.83
CA VAL A 409 -6.76 25.29 10.98
C VAL A 409 -5.90 25.33 12.25
N SER A 410 -6.44 25.87 13.34
CA SER A 410 -5.76 25.88 14.65
C SER A 410 -5.32 24.46 15.06
N GLY A 411 -4.06 24.32 15.50
CA GLY A 411 -3.46 23.04 15.88
C GLY A 411 -2.66 22.35 14.77
N SER A 412 -2.93 22.64 13.50
CA SER A 412 -2.22 22.05 12.37
C SER A 412 -0.73 22.40 12.41
N LYS A 413 0.12 21.49 11.94
CA LYS A 413 1.57 21.67 11.97
C LYS A 413 2.16 21.41 10.59
N ILE A 414 3.03 22.31 10.14
CA ILE A 414 3.82 22.15 8.92
C ILE A 414 5.28 22.03 9.35
N TYR A 415 6.00 21.06 8.79
CA TYR A 415 7.43 20.85 8.96
C TYR A 415 8.10 20.96 7.59
N ALA A 416 9.24 21.65 7.54
CA ALA A 416 10.05 21.76 6.33
C ALA A 416 10.89 20.50 6.05
N GLY A 417 11.10 19.67 7.07
CA GLY A 417 11.71 18.34 6.99
C GLY A 417 11.11 17.37 8.01
N THR A 418 11.80 16.26 8.26
CA THR A 418 11.52 15.40 9.43
C THR A 418 12.14 16.02 10.68
N ASP A 419 11.45 16.01 11.83
CA ASP A 419 11.99 16.56 13.09
C ASP A 419 13.39 16.01 13.41
N GLY A 420 14.38 16.90 13.46
CA GLY A 420 15.80 16.58 13.64
C GLY A 420 16.63 16.54 12.34
N GLY A 421 16.06 16.89 11.19
CA GLY A 421 16.75 16.96 9.91
C GLY A 421 16.26 18.13 9.06
N PHE A 422 17.12 18.61 8.16
CA PHE A 422 16.82 19.76 7.31
C PHE A 422 16.09 19.35 6.03
N GLY A 423 15.10 20.14 5.60
CA GLY A 423 14.37 19.92 4.36
C GLY A 423 13.80 21.21 3.75
N ILE A 424 13.30 21.07 2.53
CA ILE A 424 12.57 22.13 1.83
C ILE A 424 11.13 21.66 1.62
N ASN A 425 10.18 22.38 2.20
CA ASN A 425 8.76 22.17 1.94
C ASN A 425 8.30 23.14 0.87
N HIS A 426 7.88 22.61 -0.27
CA HIS A 426 7.48 23.42 -1.41
C HIS A 426 5.98 23.28 -1.67
N ILE A 427 5.26 24.41 -1.66
CA ILE A 427 3.85 24.52 -1.99
C ILE A 427 3.72 25.44 -3.22
N THR A 428 3.18 24.94 -4.33
CA THR A 428 3.16 25.71 -5.59
C THR A 428 1.97 26.68 -5.70
N GLY A 429 1.00 26.59 -4.79
CA GLY A 429 -0.14 27.50 -4.71
C GLY A 429 -0.02 28.46 -3.53
N ASP A 430 -1.17 28.97 -3.09
CA ASP A 430 -1.26 29.79 -1.89
C ASP A 430 -1.21 28.91 -0.63
N LEU A 431 -0.57 29.41 0.43
CA LEU A 431 -0.60 28.83 1.77
C LEU A 431 -1.27 29.82 2.73
N THR A 432 -2.43 29.44 3.29
CA THR A 432 -3.09 30.21 4.35
C THR A 432 -2.95 29.53 5.71
N MET A 433 -2.23 30.18 6.62
CA MET A 433 -1.94 29.70 7.95
C MET A 433 -2.87 30.34 9.00
N ALA A 434 -3.75 29.54 9.61
CA ALA A 434 -4.70 30.02 10.62
C ALA A 434 -4.04 30.33 11.97
N ALA A 435 -4.73 31.08 12.81
CA ALA A 435 -4.32 31.31 14.19
C ALA A 435 -4.20 29.99 14.96
N GLY A 436 -3.08 29.81 15.64
CA GLY A 436 -2.77 28.57 16.36
C GLY A 436 -2.18 27.44 15.50
N SER A 437 -2.05 27.63 14.18
CA SER A 437 -1.19 26.76 13.36
C SER A 437 0.29 27.06 13.61
N THR A 438 1.15 26.07 13.36
CA THR A 438 2.60 26.22 13.56
C THR A 438 3.38 25.78 12.33
N ASN A 439 4.40 26.54 11.97
CA ASN A 439 5.47 26.09 11.09
C ASN A 439 6.68 25.71 11.95
N ALA A 440 7.14 24.47 11.92
CA ALA A 440 8.26 23.97 12.69
C ALA A 440 9.49 23.84 11.79
N MET A 441 10.60 24.39 12.27
CA MET A 441 11.85 24.52 11.52
C MET A 441 13.05 24.19 12.38
N ASP A 442 13.95 23.38 11.84
CA ASP A 442 15.28 23.13 12.36
C ASP A 442 16.30 24.10 11.70
N ILE A 443 17.12 24.75 12.52
CA ILE A 443 18.17 25.67 12.06
C ILE A 443 19.56 25.16 12.46
N ASP A 444 20.58 25.50 11.67
CA ASP A 444 21.98 25.22 11.99
C ASP A 444 22.60 26.37 12.84
N THR A 445 23.81 26.14 13.34
CA THR A 445 24.69 27.16 13.93
C THR A 445 25.15 28.24 12.95
N VAL A 446 25.11 27.99 11.63
CA VAL A 446 25.52 28.95 10.59
C VAL A 446 24.36 29.20 9.63
N ALA A 447 24.04 30.47 9.33
CA ALA A 447 22.87 30.80 8.51
C ALA A 447 22.96 30.31 7.05
N ALA A 448 24.17 30.22 6.50
CA ALA A 448 24.40 29.71 5.15
C ALA A 448 24.47 28.16 5.06
N ALA A 449 24.50 27.46 6.20
CA ALA A 449 24.47 26.00 6.23
C ALA A 449 23.03 25.50 5.94
N PRO A 450 22.85 24.21 5.59
CA PRO A 450 21.52 23.63 5.42
C PRO A 450 20.65 23.89 6.65
N HIS A 451 19.43 24.35 6.41
CA HIS A 451 18.39 24.55 7.42
C HIS A 451 17.04 24.31 6.75
N ASP A 452 16.01 24.22 7.57
CA ASP A 452 14.65 24.12 7.10
C ASP A 452 14.18 25.37 6.35
N LEU A 453 13.53 25.16 5.20
CA LEU A 453 12.99 26.24 4.36
C LEU A 453 11.56 25.93 3.91
N LEU A 454 10.67 26.90 4.07
CA LEU A 454 9.34 26.88 3.45
C LEU A 454 9.32 27.71 2.15
N VAL A 455 8.99 27.07 1.03
CA VAL A 455 8.82 27.74 -0.26
C VAL A 455 7.34 27.72 -0.65
N VAL A 456 6.77 28.89 -0.93
CA VAL A 456 5.40 29.05 -1.41
C VAL A 456 5.45 29.82 -2.73
N ASP A 457 5.00 29.26 -3.84
CA ASP A 457 5.03 30.00 -5.11
C ASP A 457 3.92 31.06 -5.19
N GLY A 458 2.83 30.87 -4.43
CA GLY A 458 1.73 31.82 -4.29
C GLY A 458 1.87 32.77 -3.10
N ALA A 459 0.72 33.22 -2.57
CA ALA A 459 0.65 34.05 -1.37
C ALA A 459 0.80 33.21 -0.09
N LEU A 460 1.63 33.70 0.85
CA LEU A 460 1.73 33.19 2.22
C LEU A 460 0.96 34.11 3.17
N ASN A 461 -0.23 33.69 3.57
CA ASN A 461 -1.10 34.45 4.47
C ASN A 461 -0.98 33.94 5.91
N LEU A 462 -0.42 34.75 6.80
CA LEU A 462 -0.20 34.41 8.21
C LEU A 462 -1.26 35.09 9.09
N ASN A 463 -1.91 34.33 9.96
CA ASN A 463 -2.91 34.87 10.88
C ASN A 463 -2.52 34.55 12.34
N ASN A 464 -1.54 35.27 12.91
CA ASN A 464 -0.92 34.93 14.21
C ASN A 464 -0.31 33.52 14.24
N THR A 465 0.31 33.13 13.12
CA THR A 465 1.01 31.87 12.95
C THR A 465 2.32 31.86 13.74
N ARG A 466 2.63 30.74 14.39
CA ARG A 466 3.88 30.58 15.12
C ARG A 466 4.92 29.86 14.29
N PHE A 467 6.12 30.44 14.20
CA PHE A 467 7.31 29.79 13.69
C PHE A 467 8.05 29.19 14.89
N ARG A 468 8.05 27.86 14.96
CA ARG A 468 8.63 27.05 16.03
C ARG A 468 10.03 26.62 15.62
N LEU A 469 11.04 27.33 16.10
CA LEU A 469 12.43 27.10 15.71
C LEU A 469 13.16 26.21 16.72
N LYS A 470 13.98 25.30 16.22
CA LYS A 470 14.85 24.43 17.02
C LYS A 470 16.30 24.67 16.62
N ALA A 471 17.07 25.26 17.54
CA ALA A 471 18.52 25.31 17.41
C ALA A 471 19.14 23.91 17.62
N PRO A 472 20.38 23.66 17.15
CA PRO A 472 21.01 22.34 17.25
C PRO A 472 21.13 21.80 18.68
N SER A 473 21.30 22.69 19.66
CA SER A 473 21.21 22.37 21.09
C SER A 473 20.87 23.62 21.91
N ALA A 474 20.41 23.42 23.14
CA ALA A 474 20.04 24.53 24.02
C ALA A 474 21.29 25.34 24.43
N GLY A 475 21.22 26.67 24.30
CA GLY A 475 22.31 27.58 24.67
C GLY A 475 23.48 27.64 23.69
N ILE A 476 23.41 26.93 22.56
CA ILE A 476 24.44 27.01 21.50
C ILE A 476 24.42 28.40 20.85
N GLY A 477 25.61 28.94 20.53
CA GLY A 477 25.70 30.11 19.66
C GLY A 477 25.22 29.75 18.26
N ILE A 478 24.37 30.59 17.69
CA ILE A 478 23.97 30.54 16.28
C ILE A 478 24.41 31.85 15.59
N ASP A 479 24.33 31.92 14.27
CA ASP A 479 24.86 33.03 13.49
C ASP A 479 24.26 34.37 13.95
N THR A 480 25.13 35.35 14.18
CA THR A 480 24.78 36.72 14.59
C THR A 480 25.11 37.74 13.51
N ALA A 481 25.80 37.33 12.45
CA ALA A 481 26.25 38.20 11.36
C ALA A 481 25.32 38.13 10.14
N ASN A 482 24.68 36.97 9.93
CA ASN A 482 23.80 36.73 8.79
C ASN A 482 22.40 36.29 9.25
N ASP A 483 21.41 36.60 8.41
CA ASP A 483 20.02 36.18 8.61
C ASP A 483 19.79 34.75 8.12
N TYR A 484 18.96 34.00 8.83
CA TYR A 484 18.48 32.68 8.36
C TYR A 484 17.25 32.88 7.48
N LEU A 485 17.25 32.33 6.26
CA LEU A 485 16.10 32.38 5.36
C LEU A 485 15.11 31.27 5.71
N LEU A 486 13.97 31.63 6.31
CA LEU A 486 13.01 30.64 6.80
C LEU A 486 11.88 30.37 5.81
N ALA A 487 11.45 31.41 5.09
CA ALA A 487 10.41 31.25 4.08
C ALA A 487 10.59 32.21 2.90
N THR A 488 10.10 31.77 1.73
CA THR A 488 9.94 32.58 0.52
C THR A 488 8.51 32.45 0.00
N ALA A 489 7.90 33.57 -0.41
CA ALA A 489 6.57 33.59 -1.04
C ALA A 489 6.44 34.68 -2.11
N ALA A 490 5.50 34.56 -3.06
CA ALA A 490 5.24 35.64 -4.02
C ALA A 490 4.71 36.91 -3.34
N SER A 491 3.98 36.75 -2.24
CA SER A 491 3.66 37.83 -1.31
C SER A 491 3.46 37.25 0.09
N ILE A 492 3.77 38.03 1.13
CA ILE A 492 3.56 37.65 2.53
C ILE A 492 2.62 38.66 3.18
N SER A 493 1.58 38.18 3.83
CA SER A 493 0.68 39.00 4.64
C SER A 493 0.62 38.49 6.09
N GLY A 494 0.36 39.42 7.02
CA GLY A 494 0.34 39.14 8.45
C GLY A 494 1.72 39.15 9.12
N THR A 495 1.74 38.89 10.43
CA THR A 495 2.95 38.94 11.25
C THR A 495 3.26 37.56 11.84
N PRO A 496 4.42 36.95 11.53
CA PRO A 496 4.83 35.70 12.15
C PRO A 496 5.21 35.93 13.62
N VAL A 497 4.99 34.90 14.46
CA VAL A 497 5.40 34.91 15.87
C VAL A 497 6.53 33.92 16.08
N LEU A 498 7.67 34.38 16.60
CA LEU A 498 8.79 33.52 16.96
C LEU A 498 8.47 32.71 18.22
N GLN A 499 8.69 31.41 18.16
CA GLN A 499 8.66 30.53 19.33
C GLN A 499 9.86 29.58 19.30
N TRP A 500 10.70 29.62 20.31
CA TRP A 500 11.78 28.63 20.45
C TRP A 500 11.25 27.31 20.99
N VAL A 501 11.58 26.21 20.32
CA VAL A 501 11.45 24.83 20.82
C VAL A 501 12.73 24.44 21.56
N THR A 502 13.89 24.69 20.93
CA THR A 502 15.21 24.60 21.55
C THR A 502 15.88 25.96 21.35
N ALA A 503 16.04 26.71 22.44
CA ALA A 503 16.52 28.08 22.39
C ALA A 503 18.05 28.14 22.27
N PRO A 504 18.61 28.93 21.33
CA PRO A 504 20.04 29.20 21.26
C PRO A 504 20.49 30.12 22.40
N ALA A 505 21.80 30.34 22.53
CA ALA A 505 22.31 31.47 23.30
C ALA A 505 21.75 32.78 22.73
N SER A 506 21.48 33.74 23.61
CA SER A 506 20.94 35.05 23.22
C SER A 506 19.61 34.97 22.44
N SER A 507 18.78 33.95 22.69
CA SER A 507 17.51 33.72 21.98
C SER A 507 16.53 34.90 21.99
N THR A 508 16.67 35.82 22.95
CA THR A 508 15.90 37.07 23.06
C THR A 508 16.33 38.17 22.09
N ASN A 509 17.52 38.04 21.49
CA ASN A 509 18.09 39.00 20.54
C ASN A 509 17.80 38.60 19.08
N TYR A 510 16.96 37.59 18.87
CA TYR A 510 16.52 37.16 17.56
C TYR A 510 15.05 37.52 17.38
N THR A 511 14.71 38.06 16.22
CA THR A 511 13.34 38.37 15.84
C THR A 511 13.05 37.80 14.46
N LEU A 512 11.77 37.65 14.14
CA LEU A 512 11.36 37.37 12.76
C LEU A 512 11.11 38.69 12.05
N ILE A 513 11.72 38.84 10.88
CA ILE A 513 11.45 39.96 9.98
C ILE A 513 10.78 39.45 8.72
N THR A 514 9.78 40.18 8.25
CA THR A 514 9.18 39.98 6.92
C THR A 514 9.70 41.07 6.01
N ASP A 515 10.43 40.68 4.97
CA ASP A 515 11.07 41.57 4.01
C ASP A 515 10.53 41.25 2.60
N GLY A 516 9.41 41.90 2.27
CA GLY A 516 8.68 41.71 1.01
C GLY A 516 8.19 40.27 0.83
N THR A 517 9.00 39.48 0.13
CA THR A 517 8.75 38.09 -0.28
C THR A 517 9.45 37.06 0.60
N THR A 518 10.13 37.47 1.68
CA THR A 518 10.88 36.56 2.55
C THR A 518 10.57 36.73 4.03
N ILE A 519 10.67 35.64 4.78
CA ILE A 519 10.71 35.63 6.25
C ILE A 519 12.11 35.20 6.67
N LYS A 520 12.73 35.99 7.55
CA LYS A 520 14.08 35.73 8.04
C LYS A 520 14.12 35.72 9.56
N LEU A 521 14.99 34.89 10.14
CA LEU A 521 15.43 35.07 11.53
C LEU A 521 16.58 36.08 11.53
N HIS A 522 16.35 37.23 12.14
CA HIS A 522 17.29 38.33 12.19
C HIS A 522 17.85 38.49 13.60
N TYR A 523 19.17 38.61 13.71
CA TYR A 523 19.83 38.99 14.96
C TYR A 523 19.79 40.51 15.11
N THR A 524 19.06 41.05 16.08
CA THR A 524 18.93 42.51 16.26
C THR A 524 20.17 43.16 16.85
N GLY A 525 21.26 42.39 17.01
CA GLY A 525 22.29 42.74 17.95
C GLY A 525 21.73 42.62 19.36
N GLY A 526 22.43 41.91 20.25
CA GLY A 526 22.41 42.28 21.65
C GLY A 526 23.03 43.66 21.83
N SER A 527 22.55 44.69 21.11
CA SER A 527 22.45 45.97 21.76
C SER A 527 21.65 45.66 23.01
N SER A 528 22.35 45.51 24.13
CA SER A 528 21.96 46.33 25.25
C SER A 528 21.57 47.64 24.57
N SER A 529 20.28 47.95 24.48
CA SER A 529 19.89 49.35 24.45
C SER A 529 20.88 49.96 25.45
N GLY A 530 21.83 50.77 24.97
CA GLY A 530 23.05 51.04 25.75
C GLY A 530 22.65 51.47 27.16
N SER A 531 23.47 51.29 28.19
CA SER A 531 23.04 51.81 29.51
C SER A 531 22.59 53.27 29.35
N PRO A 532 21.38 53.63 29.80
CA PRO A 532 20.82 54.94 29.51
C PRO A 532 21.82 56.02 29.95
N ALA A 533 22.08 56.99 29.07
CA ALA A 533 22.95 58.10 29.41
C ALA A 533 22.21 59.00 30.41
N LEU A 534 22.74 59.11 31.63
CA LEU A 534 22.23 60.06 32.61
C LEU A 534 22.78 61.45 32.27
N SER A 535 21.95 62.29 31.67
CA SER A 535 22.27 63.69 31.40
C SER A 535 21.95 64.54 32.61
N HIS A 536 22.70 65.63 32.82
CA HIS A 536 22.45 66.54 33.93
C HIS A 536 22.53 68.01 33.52
N SER A 537 21.78 68.86 34.22
CA SER A 537 21.85 70.32 34.08
C SER A 537 21.63 71.01 35.42
N PHE A 538 22.23 72.19 35.60
CA PHE A 538 22.15 73.00 36.81
C PHE A 538 21.48 74.34 36.52
N SER A 539 20.45 74.71 37.29
CA SER A 539 19.84 76.04 37.23
C SER A 539 19.12 76.37 38.53
N GLY A 540 19.28 77.60 39.03
CA GLY A 540 18.52 78.11 40.18
C GLY A 540 18.64 77.29 41.47
N GLY A 541 19.79 76.65 41.72
CA GLY A 541 19.98 75.79 42.89
C GLY A 541 19.42 74.36 42.76
N ASN A 542 18.96 73.96 41.57
CA ASN A 542 18.46 72.61 41.31
C ASN A 542 19.38 71.84 40.35
N LEU A 543 19.52 70.53 40.62
CA LEU A 543 20.10 69.53 39.71
C LEU A 543 18.95 68.80 39.00
N THR A 544 18.92 68.87 37.68
CA THR A 544 18.01 68.08 36.86
C THR A 544 18.78 66.92 36.24
N LEU A 545 18.25 65.71 36.39
CA LEU A 545 18.79 64.45 35.86
C LEU A 545 17.80 63.88 34.84
N SER A 546 18.26 63.53 33.64
CA SER A 546 17.39 63.08 32.55
C SER A 546 17.95 61.85 31.84
N TRP A 547 17.06 60.96 31.43
CA TRP A 547 17.31 59.81 30.55
C TRP A 547 16.12 59.55 29.63
N ASP A 548 16.32 58.80 28.55
CA ASP A 548 15.25 58.46 27.60
C ASP A 548 14.36 57.33 28.15
N THR A 549 13.19 57.68 28.66
CA THR A 549 12.22 56.72 29.21
C THR A 549 11.48 55.93 28.15
N THR A 550 11.52 56.36 26.88
CA THR A 550 10.89 55.65 25.76
C THR A 550 11.76 54.49 25.31
N ALA A 551 13.08 54.71 25.20
CA ALA A 551 14.05 53.66 24.88
C ALA A 551 14.43 52.80 26.10
N PHE A 552 14.27 53.33 27.32
CA PHE A 552 14.68 52.68 28.59
C PHE A 552 13.58 52.73 29.67
N PRO A 553 12.44 52.06 29.47
CA PRO A 553 11.37 52.07 30.47
C PRO A 553 11.80 51.39 31.77
N GLY A 554 11.38 51.97 32.90
CA GLY A 554 11.56 51.39 34.25
C GLY A 554 12.85 51.76 34.98
N TYR A 555 13.83 52.39 34.32
CA TYR A 555 15.02 52.90 35.02
C TYR A 555 14.66 54.04 35.98
N TYR A 556 15.40 54.13 37.09
CA TYR A 556 15.26 55.19 38.09
C TYR A 556 16.61 55.60 38.66
N VAL A 557 16.67 56.77 39.28
CA VAL A 557 17.88 57.35 39.88
C VAL A 557 18.09 56.80 41.29
N VAL A 558 19.32 56.36 41.56
CA VAL A 558 19.80 56.07 42.92
C VAL A 558 20.95 57.01 43.25
N GLY A 559 21.06 57.37 44.53
CA GLY A 559 22.09 58.25 45.05
C GLY A 559 22.98 57.56 46.10
N GLN A 560 24.22 58.01 46.21
CA GLN A 560 25.13 57.65 47.31
C GLN A 560 25.88 58.89 47.79
N THR A 561 25.97 59.09 49.10
CA THR A 561 26.84 60.11 49.72
C THR A 561 28.23 59.56 49.97
N ASN A 562 29.26 60.41 49.91
CA ASN A 562 30.65 59.99 50.23
C ASN A 562 30.94 59.86 51.74
N SER A 563 29.94 60.00 52.60
CA SER A 563 30.10 60.06 54.07
C SER A 563 30.60 58.75 54.71
N THR A 564 30.56 57.62 53.99
CA THR A 564 31.04 56.30 54.45
C THR A 564 32.08 55.66 53.51
N GLY A 565 32.62 56.44 52.55
CA GLY A 565 33.47 55.94 51.46
C GLY A 565 32.66 55.59 50.20
N LEU A 566 33.29 55.68 49.03
CA LEU A 566 32.68 55.26 47.76
C LEU A 566 32.59 53.74 47.73
N ASP A 567 31.37 53.21 47.76
CA ASP A 567 31.11 51.77 47.72
C ASP A 567 30.85 51.34 46.28
N THR A 568 31.79 50.59 45.71
CA THR A 568 31.68 50.05 44.35
C THR A 568 30.78 48.81 44.28
N ASN A 569 30.35 48.24 45.41
CA ASN A 569 29.72 46.92 45.49
C ASN A 569 28.19 46.98 45.68
N ASN A 570 27.54 48.07 45.27
CA ASN A 570 26.08 48.28 45.28
C ASN A 570 25.38 48.32 46.65
N ALA A 571 26.06 48.12 47.78
CA ALA A 571 25.40 47.97 49.08
C ALA A 571 24.86 49.29 49.66
N ASN A 572 25.51 50.42 49.35
CA ASN A 572 25.19 51.73 49.94
C ASN A 572 24.46 52.72 49.00
N TRP A 573 23.86 52.24 47.90
CA TRP A 573 23.07 53.08 46.99
C TRP A 573 21.60 53.10 47.41
N THR A 574 21.08 54.27 47.76
CA THR A 574 19.68 54.46 48.16
C THR A 574 18.85 55.05 47.02
N ASP A 575 17.57 54.71 46.97
CA ASP A 575 16.63 55.32 46.03
C ASP A 575 16.58 56.84 46.25
N SER A 576 16.67 57.63 45.16
CA SER A 576 16.51 59.09 45.25
C SER A 576 15.04 59.52 45.26
N GLY A 577 14.11 58.57 45.11
CA GLY A 577 12.68 58.82 45.00
C GLY A 577 12.23 59.23 43.60
N SER A 578 13.07 59.09 42.56
CA SER A 578 12.69 59.49 41.21
C SER A 578 11.60 58.61 40.60
N GLY A 579 11.54 57.33 41.01
CA GLY A 579 10.82 56.31 40.25
C GLY A 579 11.22 56.34 38.76
N GLY A 580 10.28 56.00 37.87
CA GLY A 580 10.48 56.07 36.42
C GLY A 580 10.37 57.46 35.79
N ILE A 581 10.43 58.55 36.57
CA ILE A 581 10.17 59.92 36.10
C ILE A 581 11.46 60.57 35.59
N SER A 582 11.48 60.96 34.32
CA SER A 582 12.56 61.74 33.67
C SER A 582 11.94 62.90 32.88
N PRO A 583 12.42 64.16 33.04
CA PRO A 583 13.53 64.59 33.90
C PRO A 583 13.17 64.57 35.40
N PHE A 584 14.13 64.16 36.24
CA PHE A 584 14.04 64.19 37.71
C PHE A 584 14.79 65.40 38.27
N VAL A 585 14.12 66.25 39.04
CA VAL A 585 14.69 67.50 39.59
C VAL A 585 14.86 67.35 41.10
N LEU A 586 16.06 67.65 41.60
CA LEU A 586 16.36 67.66 43.04
C LEU A 586 17.05 68.98 43.45
N PRO A 587 16.65 69.57 44.60
CA PRO A 587 17.30 70.78 45.11
C PRO A 587 18.70 70.46 45.62
N ILE A 588 19.66 71.33 45.30
CA ILE A 588 21.04 71.24 45.79
C ILE A 588 21.12 72.05 47.08
N ASN A 589 21.31 71.36 48.19
CA ASN A 589 21.66 72.00 49.44
C ASN A 589 23.20 72.02 49.57
N PRO A 590 23.85 73.19 49.54
CA PRO A 590 25.30 73.29 49.68
C PRO A 590 25.83 72.84 51.06
N ALA A 591 24.96 72.64 52.05
CA ALA A 591 25.32 72.05 53.34
C ALA A 591 25.42 70.51 53.31
N ASN A 592 24.96 69.85 52.24
CA ASN A 592 25.02 68.39 52.12
C ASN A 592 26.39 67.92 51.59
N PRO A 593 26.85 66.73 52.00
CA PRO A 593 28.04 66.10 51.42
C PRO A 593 27.84 65.78 49.93
N ALA A 594 28.94 65.52 49.22
CA ALA A 594 28.90 65.17 47.80
C ALA A 594 28.05 63.91 47.58
N VAL A 595 27.13 63.99 46.61
CA VAL A 595 26.22 62.91 46.21
C VAL A 595 26.57 62.46 44.80
N PHE A 596 26.70 61.16 44.60
CA PHE A 596 26.88 60.50 43.31
C PHE A 596 25.55 59.93 42.86
N PHE A 597 25.22 60.08 41.57
CA PHE A 597 23.99 59.57 40.98
C PHE A 597 24.29 58.56 39.88
N ARG A 598 23.43 57.56 39.74
CA ARG A 598 23.40 56.65 38.59
C ARG A 598 21.98 56.14 38.35
N LEU A 599 21.77 55.52 37.20
CA LEU A 599 20.53 54.82 36.89
C LEU A 599 20.62 53.36 37.35
N ARG A 600 19.52 52.85 37.93
CA ARG A 600 19.34 51.44 38.29
C ARG A 600 18.13 50.89 37.54
N LYS A 601 18.26 49.67 37.01
CA LYS A 601 17.12 48.91 36.49
C LYS A 601 16.47 48.16 37.67
N PRO A 602 15.12 48.07 37.73
CA PRO A 602 14.41 47.30 38.75
C PRO A 602 14.90 45.86 38.87
#